data_AF-A0A1I7IKI5-F1
#
_entry.id   AF-A0A1I7IKI5-F1
#
_cell.length_a   1.000
_cell.length_b   1.000
_cell.length_c   1.000
_cell.angle_alpha   90.00
_cell.angle_beta   90.00
_cell.angle_gamma   90.00
#
_symmetry.space_group_name_H-M   'P 1'
#
loop_
_entity.id
_entity.type
_entity.pdbx_description
1 polymer ?
#
loop_
_entity_poly.entity_id
_entity_poly.type
_entity_poly.pdbx_seq_one_letter_code
_entity_poly.pdbx_strand_id
1 'polypeptide(L)'
;MSQNIRLGIQYRFQQGKMQVNFSRFLGYTRDEEGMCVIVPEEAKTVKRIFREYLEGASLVEICRGLEADGILTGAHKEKWRPETVQKMLRNEKYMGGALLQKTYTTDFITKKKVVNNGIAPQYYVENSHEAIIPKNLFMRVQEEMERRSNLTSGAGRKKRLYSSKYALSGIVFCGHCGEIFRRIRWNNRGCRSTVWRCVSRVLKKSSEVDCPARTLHEETLHEAVVAAINQVLALDETFFENYRKSLDAALGANSELSLREIEELLTEKQRVLVSLSPEDPRYEMVADEIYGLRDRKQQVLMDDANRETAVRRAEELMEFVRAQEDEIEKYDDSLVRKLIEKVTVYDDRINIAFKSGVDVDIEA
;
A
#
# COMPACT_ATOMS: atom_id res chain seq x y z
N MET A 1 15.34 -18.12 31.35
CA MET A 1 15.29 -16.79 32.02
C MET A 1 14.56 -16.99 33.33
N SER A 2 15.00 -16.38 34.44
CA SER A 2 14.24 -16.36 35.70
C SER A 2 12.90 -15.63 35.51
N GLN A 3 11.84 -16.02 36.24
CA GLN A 3 10.53 -15.35 36.22
C GLN A 3 10.64 -13.84 36.50
N ASN A 4 11.57 -13.42 37.37
CA ASN A 4 11.80 -12.01 37.70
C ASN A 4 12.31 -11.20 36.50
N ILE A 5 13.12 -11.82 35.62
CA ILE A 5 13.60 -11.17 34.40
C ILE A 5 12.44 -10.95 33.42
N ARG A 6 11.50 -11.90 33.33
CA ARG A 6 10.30 -11.78 32.47
C ARG A 6 9.39 -10.66 32.95
N LEU A 7 9.11 -10.60 34.26
CA LEU A 7 8.34 -9.53 34.89
C LEU A 7 9.00 -8.16 34.65
N GLY A 8 10.31 -8.04 34.88
CA GLY A 8 11.04 -6.80 34.63
C GLY A 8 11.07 -6.36 33.16
N ILE A 9 10.94 -7.28 32.20
CA ILE A 9 10.78 -6.95 30.77
C ILE A 9 9.34 -6.49 30.49
N GLN A 10 8.33 -7.15 31.08
CA GLN A 10 6.92 -6.74 30.93
C GLN A 10 6.65 -5.35 31.52
N TYR A 11 7.19 -5.03 32.70
CA TYR A 11 7.09 -3.68 33.27
C TYR A 11 7.72 -2.62 32.36
N ARG A 12 8.85 -2.92 31.71
CA ARG A 12 9.45 -2.01 30.74
C ARG A 12 8.57 -1.80 29.51
N PHE A 13 7.88 -2.84 29.04
CA PHE A 13 6.91 -2.69 27.95
C PHE A 13 5.70 -1.83 28.34
N GLN A 14 5.19 -1.98 29.56
CA GLN A 14 4.13 -1.12 30.09
C GLN A 14 4.55 0.35 30.19
N GLN A 15 5.83 0.59 30.52
CA GLN A 15 6.42 1.94 30.52
C GLN A 15 6.79 2.46 29.13
N GLY A 16 6.48 1.72 28.06
CA GLY A 16 6.81 2.10 26.69
C GLY A 16 8.31 2.07 26.35
N LYS A 17 9.16 1.52 27.22
CA LYS A 17 10.62 1.47 27.00
C LYS A 17 10.97 0.42 25.97
N MET A 18 11.30 0.87 24.76
CA MET A 18 11.72 0.00 23.66
C MET A 18 13.17 -0.48 23.85
N GLN A 19 13.45 -1.73 23.48
CA GLN A 19 14.82 -2.22 23.32
C GLN A 19 15.05 -2.58 21.85
N VAL A 20 15.98 -1.87 21.21
CA VAL A 20 16.34 -2.07 19.80
C VAL A 20 17.76 -2.61 19.71
N ASN A 21 17.97 -3.53 18.78
CA ASN A 21 19.32 -3.95 18.40
C ASN A 21 19.80 -3.09 17.22
N PHE A 22 20.60 -2.09 17.52
CA PHE A 22 21.14 -1.13 16.54
C PHE A 22 22.19 -1.76 15.61
N SER A 23 22.84 -2.87 15.98
CA SER A 23 23.87 -3.52 15.14
C SER A 23 23.38 -4.07 13.80
N ARG A 24 22.05 -4.11 13.61
CA ARG A 24 21.40 -4.59 12.38
C ARG A 24 20.24 -3.68 11.97
N PHE A 25 20.22 -2.43 12.43
CA PHE A 25 19.14 -1.50 12.19
C PHE A 25 19.67 -0.27 11.44
N LEU A 26 19.55 -0.31 10.12
CA LEU A 26 20.02 0.76 9.25
C LEU A 26 19.20 2.05 9.49
N GLY A 27 19.86 3.19 9.59
CA GLY A 27 19.24 4.51 9.73
C GLY A 27 19.20 5.05 11.15
N TYR A 28 19.47 4.20 12.16
CA TYR A 28 19.38 4.58 13.57
C TYR A 28 20.58 4.08 14.37
N THR A 29 21.04 4.91 15.30
CA THR A 29 22.00 4.58 16.33
C THR A 29 21.40 4.82 17.72
N ARG A 30 22.16 4.49 18.76
CA ARG A 30 21.83 4.85 20.15
C ARG A 30 22.60 6.10 20.57
N ASP A 31 21.98 6.96 21.34
CA ASP A 31 22.68 7.99 22.12
C ASP A 31 23.19 7.43 23.46
N GLU A 32 23.76 8.32 24.27
CA GLU A 32 24.29 8.01 25.61
C GLU A 32 23.20 7.56 26.60
N GLU A 33 21.95 7.99 26.37
CA GLU A 33 20.77 7.63 27.17
C GLU A 33 20.09 6.34 26.69
N GLY A 34 20.54 5.79 25.54
CA GLY A 34 20.01 4.58 24.92
C GLY A 34 18.77 4.80 24.05
N MET A 35 18.46 6.05 23.69
CA MET A 35 17.36 6.43 22.80
C MET A 35 17.79 6.32 21.32
N CYS A 36 16.81 6.16 20.44
CA CYS A 36 17.07 6.01 18.99
C CYS A 36 17.32 7.38 18.36
N VAL A 37 18.52 7.58 17.81
CA VAL A 37 18.91 8.80 17.08
C VAL A 37 19.16 8.46 15.61
N ILE A 38 18.73 9.35 14.70
CA ILE A 38 18.86 9.16 13.26
C ILE A 38 20.33 9.33 12.83
N VAL A 39 20.82 8.42 11.99
CA VAL A 39 22.09 8.57 11.28
C VAL A 39 21.79 9.14 9.88
N PRO A 40 22.14 10.41 9.57
CA PRO A 40 21.67 11.07 8.35
C PRO A 40 22.01 10.34 7.05
N GLU A 41 23.23 9.80 6.92
CA GLU A 41 23.65 9.10 5.70
C GLU A 41 22.90 7.78 5.50
N GLU A 42 22.74 6.98 6.56
CA GLU A 42 21.97 5.74 6.48
C GLU A 42 20.46 6.02 6.28
N ALA A 43 19.95 7.11 6.85
CA ALA A 43 18.57 7.54 6.68
C ALA A 43 18.27 7.93 5.22
N LYS A 44 19.23 8.48 4.47
CA LYS A 44 19.08 8.70 3.02
C LYS A 44 18.84 7.39 2.28
N THR A 45 19.58 6.34 2.61
CA THR A 45 19.38 4.99 2.05
C THR A 45 18.00 4.44 2.37
N VAL A 46 17.54 4.59 3.62
CA VAL A 46 16.18 4.18 4.01
C VAL A 46 15.14 4.96 3.20
N LYS A 47 15.24 6.29 3.13
CA LYS A 47 14.34 7.14 2.34
C LYS A 47 14.32 6.75 0.86
N ARG A 48 15.47 6.42 0.29
CA ARG A 48 15.60 5.91 -1.09
C ARG A 48 14.85 4.60 -1.28
N ILE A 49 15.02 3.62 -0.40
CA ILE A 49 14.31 2.33 -0.47
C ILE A 49 12.79 2.52 -0.49
N PHE A 50 12.27 3.36 0.41
CA PHE A 50 10.83 3.64 0.48
C PHE A 50 10.34 4.34 -0.80
N ARG A 51 11.12 5.30 -1.32
CA ARG A 51 10.81 6.02 -2.56
C ARG A 51 10.80 5.10 -3.78
N GLU A 52 11.87 4.37 -4.04
CA GLU A 52 11.98 3.44 -5.19
C GLU A 52 10.87 2.38 -5.16
N TYR A 53 10.50 1.90 -3.96
CA TYR A 53 9.40 0.96 -3.81
C TYR A 53 8.05 1.58 -4.24
N LEU A 54 7.76 2.81 -3.82
CA LEU A 54 6.55 3.54 -4.22
C LEU A 54 6.55 3.93 -5.71
N GLU A 55 7.72 4.19 -6.29
CA GLU A 55 7.93 4.41 -7.73
C GLU A 55 7.73 3.11 -8.56
N GLY A 56 7.57 1.97 -7.88
CA GLY A 56 7.22 0.69 -8.50
C GLY A 56 8.39 -0.26 -8.75
N ALA A 57 9.57 0.03 -8.20
CA ALA A 57 10.67 -0.93 -8.23
C ALA A 57 10.27 -2.21 -7.47
N SER A 58 10.70 -3.36 -7.99
CA SER A 58 10.61 -4.62 -7.25
C SER A 58 11.68 -4.67 -6.17
N LEU A 59 11.47 -5.50 -5.14
CA LEU A 59 12.45 -5.73 -4.09
C LEU A 59 13.82 -6.15 -4.66
N VAL A 60 13.83 -6.89 -5.77
CA VAL A 60 15.05 -7.34 -6.45
C VAL A 60 15.77 -6.19 -7.15
N GLU A 61 15.04 -5.28 -7.80
CA GLU A 61 15.63 -4.09 -8.44
C GLU A 61 16.22 -3.15 -7.41
N ILE A 62 15.51 -2.90 -6.30
CA ILE A 62 16.02 -2.09 -5.19
C ILE A 62 17.32 -2.70 -4.65
N CYS A 63 17.34 -4.02 -4.38
CA CYS A 63 18.57 -4.70 -3.96
C CYS A 63 19.72 -4.49 -4.96
N ARG A 64 19.47 -4.66 -6.26
CA ARG A 64 20.50 -4.49 -7.30
C ARG A 64 21.01 -3.05 -7.39
N GLY A 65 20.13 -2.07 -7.27
CA GLY A 65 20.52 -0.65 -7.24
C GLY A 65 21.43 -0.34 -6.06
N LEU A 66 21.04 -0.78 -4.86
CA LEU A 66 21.87 -0.60 -3.65
C LEU A 66 23.22 -1.31 -3.75
N GLU A 67 23.25 -2.53 -4.30
CA GLU A 67 24.48 -3.29 -4.54
C GLU A 67 25.39 -2.60 -5.57
N ALA A 68 24.83 -2.08 -6.66
CA ALA A 68 25.58 -1.37 -7.70
C ALA A 68 26.21 -0.07 -7.18
N ASP A 69 25.55 0.61 -6.24
CA ASP A 69 26.05 1.83 -5.61
C ASP A 69 26.99 1.56 -4.42
N GLY A 70 27.33 0.29 -4.16
CA GLY A 70 28.25 -0.10 -3.09
C GLY A 70 27.70 0.11 -1.67
N ILE A 71 26.39 0.25 -1.52
CA ILE A 71 25.76 0.52 -0.22
C ILE A 71 25.69 -0.78 0.58
N LEU A 72 26.24 -0.78 1.80
CA LEU A 72 26.19 -1.93 2.69
C LEU A 72 24.84 -2.04 3.40
N THR A 73 24.41 -3.27 3.66
CA THR A 73 23.26 -3.54 4.55
C THR A 73 23.54 -3.10 5.98
N GLY A 74 22.51 -2.92 6.81
CA GLY A 74 22.69 -2.61 8.25
C GLY A 74 23.47 -3.66 9.05
N ALA A 75 23.77 -4.84 8.47
CA ALA A 75 24.65 -5.84 9.04
C ALA A 75 26.07 -5.82 8.42
N HIS A 76 26.43 -4.74 7.72
CA HIS A 76 27.70 -4.52 7.04
C HIS A 76 28.03 -5.59 5.99
N LYS A 77 27.01 -6.05 5.25
CA LYS A 77 27.17 -6.98 4.13
C LYS A 77 26.88 -6.28 2.81
N GLU A 78 27.65 -6.61 1.79
CA GLU A 78 27.47 -6.12 0.41
C GLU A 78 26.19 -6.66 -0.22
N LYS A 79 25.86 -7.94 0.02
CA LYS A 79 24.71 -8.59 -0.61
C LYS A 79 23.38 -8.22 0.06
N TRP A 80 22.48 -7.63 -0.71
CA TRP A 80 21.12 -7.29 -0.34
C TRP A 80 20.14 -8.41 -0.68
N ARG A 81 19.43 -8.90 0.34
CA ARG A 81 18.38 -9.90 0.17
C ARG A 81 17.00 -9.23 0.11
N PRO A 82 16.11 -9.63 -0.82
CA PRO A 82 14.76 -9.06 -0.93
C PRO A 82 13.97 -9.13 0.40
N GLU A 83 14.17 -10.17 1.20
CA GLU A 83 13.51 -10.31 2.51
C GLU A 83 13.99 -9.26 3.52
N THR A 84 15.22 -8.76 3.39
CA THR A 84 15.73 -7.67 4.21
C THR A 84 15.00 -6.38 3.88
N VAL A 85 14.89 -6.04 2.59
CA VAL A 85 14.15 -4.86 2.12
C VAL A 85 12.68 -4.95 2.52
N GLN A 86 12.06 -6.12 2.32
CA GLN A 86 10.67 -6.35 2.73
C GLN A 86 10.44 -6.14 4.24
N LYS A 87 11.36 -6.62 5.08
CA LYS A 87 11.30 -6.38 6.54
C LYS A 87 11.48 -4.92 6.89
N MET A 88 12.32 -4.19 6.16
CA MET A 88 12.49 -2.75 6.36
C MET A 88 11.21 -1.99 6.05
N LEU A 89 10.60 -2.27 4.89
CA LEU A 89 9.34 -1.63 4.47
C LEU A 89 8.19 -1.88 5.46
N ARG A 90 8.19 -2.99 6.21
CA ARG A 90 7.17 -3.33 7.21
C ARG A 90 7.48 -2.87 8.64
N ASN A 91 8.66 -2.33 8.90
CA ASN A 91 9.09 -2.04 10.26
C ASN A 91 8.54 -0.69 10.71
N GLU A 92 7.58 -0.71 11.63
CA GLU A 92 6.91 0.47 12.18
C GLU A 92 7.87 1.47 12.83
N LYS A 93 9.09 1.05 13.17
CA LYS A 93 10.11 1.95 13.75
C LYS A 93 10.53 3.05 12.79
N TYR A 94 10.52 2.81 11.48
CA TYR A 94 10.87 3.88 10.53
C TYR A 94 9.88 5.04 10.53
N MET A 95 8.65 4.82 11.01
CA MET A 95 7.64 5.87 11.25
C MET A 95 7.55 6.33 12.71
N GLY A 96 8.55 6.02 13.54
CA GLY A 96 8.60 6.40 14.95
C GLY A 96 7.72 5.54 15.88
N GLY A 97 7.04 4.52 15.35
CA GLY A 97 6.22 3.60 16.14
C GLY A 97 7.03 2.47 16.76
N ALA A 98 6.56 1.91 17.87
CA ALA A 98 7.14 0.72 18.46
C ALA A 98 6.06 -0.24 18.95
N LEU A 99 5.92 -1.39 18.29
CA LEU A 99 5.08 -2.48 18.79
C LEU A 99 5.92 -3.40 19.68
N LEU A 100 5.63 -3.35 20.97
CA LEU A 100 6.31 -4.10 22.02
C LEU A 100 5.63 -5.46 22.25
N GLN A 101 6.41 -6.41 22.78
CA GLN A 101 5.92 -7.76 23.09
C GLN A 101 5.36 -8.56 21.88
N LYS A 102 5.93 -8.37 20.69
CA LYS A 102 5.61 -9.16 19.46
C LYS A 102 5.83 -10.66 19.60
N THR A 103 6.71 -11.06 20.51
CA THR A 103 7.01 -12.47 20.81
C THR A 103 7.05 -12.68 22.31
N TYR A 104 6.61 -13.83 22.77
CA TYR A 104 6.76 -14.23 24.17
C TYR A 104 7.45 -15.60 24.26
N THR A 105 8.02 -15.88 25.43
CA THR A 105 8.66 -17.18 25.71
C THR A 105 7.64 -18.08 26.39
N THR A 106 7.31 -19.22 25.78
CA THR A 106 6.30 -20.15 26.30
C THR A 106 6.81 -20.94 27.50
N ASP A 107 8.07 -21.36 27.42
CA ASP A 107 8.67 -22.29 28.37
C ASP A 107 10.09 -21.82 28.75
N PHE A 108 10.35 -21.80 30.05
CA PHE A 108 11.58 -21.31 30.67
C PHE A 108 12.75 -22.27 30.47
N ILE A 109 12.46 -23.56 30.24
CA ILE A 109 13.45 -24.62 30.01
C ILE A 109 13.91 -24.58 28.56
N THR A 110 12.97 -24.69 27.62
CA THR A 110 13.29 -24.72 26.18
C THR A 110 13.64 -23.34 25.60
N LYS A 111 13.35 -22.25 26.32
CA LYS A 111 13.57 -20.84 25.89
C LYS A 111 12.96 -20.55 24.51
N LYS A 112 11.96 -21.33 24.08
CA LYS A 112 11.33 -21.20 22.78
C LYS A 112 10.52 -19.90 22.74
N LYS A 113 10.82 -19.05 21.77
CA LYS A 113 10.06 -17.83 21.50
C LYS A 113 9.01 -18.12 20.44
N VAL A 114 7.78 -17.69 20.70
CA VAL A 114 6.67 -17.78 19.75
C VAL A 114 6.10 -16.39 19.50
N VAL A 115 5.46 -16.22 18.34
CA VAL A 115 4.77 -14.97 17.99
C VAL A 115 3.58 -14.79 18.93
N ASN A 116 3.39 -13.57 19.42
CA ASN A 116 2.29 -13.23 20.31
C ASN A 116 1.05 -12.86 19.46
N ASN A 117 0.13 -13.80 19.30
CA ASN A 117 -1.14 -13.60 18.57
C ASN A 117 -2.31 -13.29 19.52
N GLY A 118 -2.06 -12.46 20.55
CA GLY A 118 -3.08 -12.13 21.57
C GLY A 118 -3.03 -12.98 22.84
N ILE A 119 -1.99 -13.79 23.02
CA ILE A 119 -1.79 -14.61 24.23
C ILE A 119 -1.32 -13.75 25.41
N ALA A 120 -0.64 -12.64 25.13
CA ALA A 120 -0.24 -11.66 26.15
C ALA A 120 -0.47 -10.23 25.62
N PRO A 121 -0.60 -9.23 26.52
CA PRO A 121 -0.77 -7.83 26.11
C PRO A 121 0.35 -7.40 25.15
N GLN A 122 -0.04 -6.68 24.09
CA GLN A 122 0.87 -5.97 23.21
C GLN A 122 0.71 -4.47 23.46
N TYR A 123 1.82 -3.74 23.45
CA TYR A 123 1.82 -2.30 23.70
C TYR A 123 2.34 -1.62 22.44
N TYR A 124 1.50 -0.78 21.84
CA TYR A 124 1.91 0.08 20.73
C TYR A 124 2.24 1.46 21.29
N VAL A 125 3.50 1.88 21.11
CA VAL A 125 3.96 3.21 21.53
C VAL A 125 4.05 4.08 20.29
N GLU A 126 3.22 5.11 20.24
CA GLU A 126 3.29 6.14 19.21
C GLU A 126 4.41 7.14 19.51
N ASN A 127 5.04 7.68 18.46
CA ASN A 127 6.09 8.69 18.55
C ASN A 127 7.19 8.34 19.57
N SER A 128 7.59 7.07 19.60
CA SER A 128 8.61 6.56 20.50
C SER A 128 9.99 7.19 20.25
N HIS A 129 10.25 7.62 19.02
CA HIS A 129 11.49 8.25 18.57
C HIS A 129 11.26 9.02 17.26
N GLU A 130 12.25 9.79 16.85
CA GLU A 130 12.18 10.56 15.60
C GLU A 130 12.02 9.64 14.39
N ALA A 131 11.03 9.93 13.54
CA ALA A 131 10.71 9.13 12.36
C ALA A 131 11.63 9.49 11.18
N ILE A 132 12.22 8.49 10.52
CA ILE A 132 12.91 8.69 9.23
C ILE A 132 11.89 8.88 8.10
N ILE A 133 10.79 8.13 8.15
CA ILE A 133 9.73 8.11 7.16
C ILE A 133 8.45 8.66 7.80
N PRO A 134 7.87 9.74 7.25
CA PRO A 134 6.56 10.22 7.67
C PRO A 134 5.49 9.12 7.65
N LYS A 135 4.57 9.16 8.63
CA LYS A 135 3.50 8.14 8.79
C LYS A 135 2.70 7.93 7.51
N ASN A 136 2.35 8.99 6.80
CA ASN A 136 1.62 8.92 5.53
C ASN A 136 2.38 8.12 4.45
N LEU A 137 3.69 8.36 4.25
CA LEU A 137 4.50 7.61 3.29
C LEU A 137 4.64 6.15 3.68
N PHE A 138 4.79 5.87 4.98
CA PHE A 138 4.85 4.50 5.48
C PHE A 138 3.54 3.73 5.20
N MET A 139 2.40 4.36 5.44
CA MET A 139 1.08 3.77 5.17
C MET A 139 0.88 3.50 3.67
N ARG A 140 1.29 4.42 2.78
CA ARG A 140 1.28 4.19 1.32
C ARG A 140 2.10 2.97 0.92
N VAL A 141 3.24 2.75 1.56
CA VAL A 141 4.04 1.53 1.32
C VAL A 141 3.28 0.29 1.74
N GLN A 142 2.58 0.31 2.89
CA GLN A 142 1.77 -0.84 3.32
C GLN A 142 0.63 -1.12 2.34
N GLU A 143 -0.10 -0.08 1.92
CA GLU A 143 -1.15 -0.18 0.90
C GLU A 143 -0.61 -0.78 -0.40
N GLU A 144 0.55 -0.30 -0.87
CA GLU A 144 1.17 -0.81 -2.10
C GLU A 144 1.65 -2.27 -1.93
N MET A 145 2.17 -2.64 -0.76
CA MET A 145 2.49 -4.04 -0.44
C MET A 145 1.26 -4.94 -0.48
N GLU A 146 0.14 -4.47 0.10
CA GLU A 146 -1.12 -5.19 0.10
C GLU A 146 -1.68 -5.34 -1.32
N ARG A 147 -1.72 -4.23 -2.08
CA ARG A 147 -2.11 -4.22 -3.50
C ARG A 147 -1.34 -5.25 -4.29
N ARG A 148 0.00 -5.25 -4.22
CA ARG A 148 0.87 -6.21 -4.93
C ARG A 148 0.61 -7.65 -4.52
N SER A 149 0.25 -7.89 -3.25
CA SER A 149 -0.04 -9.24 -2.73
C SER A 149 -1.40 -9.78 -3.15
N ASN A 150 -2.36 -8.88 -3.38
CA ASN A 150 -3.76 -9.15 -3.71
C ASN A 150 -4.08 -8.93 -5.20
N LEU A 151 -3.06 -8.84 -6.07
CA LEU A 151 -3.28 -8.76 -7.51
C LEU A 151 -4.00 -10.01 -8.00
N THR A 152 -5.16 -9.79 -8.61
CA THR A 152 -5.99 -10.84 -9.20
C THR A 152 -6.50 -10.41 -10.56
N SER A 153 -6.87 -11.36 -11.41
CA SER A 153 -7.48 -11.04 -12.70
C SER A 153 -8.43 -12.14 -13.20
N GLY A 154 -9.28 -11.78 -14.17
CA GLY A 154 -10.30 -12.64 -14.74
C GLY A 154 -11.49 -12.90 -13.81
N ALA A 155 -12.54 -13.51 -14.37
CA ALA A 155 -13.76 -13.88 -13.64
C ALA A 155 -13.46 -14.76 -12.39
N GLY A 156 -12.47 -15.65 -12.47
CA GLY A 156 -12.05 -16.50 -11.36
C GLY A 156 -11.06 -15.87 -10.36
N ARG A 157 -10.81 -14.55 -10.44
CA ARG A 157 -9.88 -13.79 -9.57
C ARG A 157 -8.54 -14.52 -9.35
N LYS A 158 -7.93 -14.99 -10.43
CA LYS A 158 -6.68 -15.77 -10.36
C LYS A 158 -5.54 -14.90 -9.82
N LYS A 159 -4.81 -15.40 -8.81
CA LYS A 159 -3.69 -14.67 -8.20
C LYS A 159 -2.58 -14.40 -9.22
N ARG A 160 -2.05 -13.16 -9.21
CA ARG A 160 -0.98 -12.69 -10.08
C ARG A 160 0.25 -12.30 -9.29
N LEU A 161 1.41 -12.39 -9.95
CA LEU A 161 2.66 -11.88 -9.42
C LEU A 161 2.89 -10.48 -9.99
N TYR A 162 3.29 -9.56 -9.13
CA TYR A 162 3.76 -8.25 -9.55
C TYR A 162 5.06 -8.38 -10.36
N SER A 163 5.17 -7.62 -11.44
CA SER A 163 6.38 -7.50 -12.25
C SER A 163 6.65 -6.04 -12.50
N SER A 164 7.76 -5.54 -11.98
CA SER A 164 8.23 -4.17 -12.15
C SER A 164 8.78 -3.87 -13.55
N LYS A 165 9.13 -4.89 -14.34
CA LYS A 165 9.91 -4.73 -15.59
C LYS A 165 9.31 -3.76 -16.63
N TYR A 166 7.98 -3.70 -16.74
CA TYR A 166 7.29 -2.79 -17.65
C TYR A 166 6.07 -2.23 -16.93
N ALA A 167 5.81 -0.92 -17.00
CA ALA A 167 4.74 -0.29 -16.22
C ALA A 167 3.35 -0.83 -16.56
N LEU A 168 3.08 -1.16 -17.83
CA LEU A 168 1.81 -1.74 -18.27
C LEU A 168 1.58 -3.21 -17.83
N SER A 169 2.61 -3.89 -17.30
CA SER A 169 2.48 -5.29 -16.91
C SER A 169 1.60 -5.44 -15.67
N GLY A 170 0.47 -6.12 -15.82
CA GLY A 170 -0.46 -6.39 -14.72
C GLY A 170 -1.47 -5.27 -14.44
N ILE A 171 -1.44 -4.18 -15.22
CA ILE A 171 -2.44 -3.11 -15.16
C ILE A 171 -3.30 -3.00 -16.42
N VAL A 172 -2.93 -3.69 -17.52
CA VAL A 172 -3.75 -3.77 -18.75
C VAL A 172 -4.69 -4.97 -18.67
N PHE A 173 -5.99 -4.71 -18.68
CA PHE A 173 -7.08 -5.68 -18.57
C PHE A 173 -7.91 -5.74 -19.84
N CYS A 174 -8.54 -6.88 -20.05
CA CYS A 174 -9.46 -7.13 -21.14
C CYS A 174 -10.90 -6.79 -20.72
N GLY A 175 -11.56 -5.92 -21.49
CA GLY A 175 -12.97 -5.56 -21.30
C GLY A 175 -13.93 -6.74 -21.47
N HIS A 176 -13.55 -7.78 -22.23
CA HIS A 176 -14.41 -8.95 -22.49
C HIS A 176 -14.43 -9.97 -21.35
N CYS A 177 -13.27 -10.32 -20.81
CA CYS A 177 -13.14 -11.44 -19.86
C CYS A 177 -12.49 -11.05 -18.52
N GLY A 178 -12.12 -9.78 -18.36
CA GLY A 178 -11.46 -9.26 -17.15
C GLY A 178 -10.04 -9.78 -16.91
N GLU A 179 -9.48 -10.59 -17.82
CA GLU A 179 -8.10 -11.07 -17.71
C GLU A 179 -7.09 -10.04 -18.18
N ILE A 180 -5.85 -10.17 -17.71
CA ILE A 180 -4.78 -9.25 -18.11
C ILE A 180 -4.31 -9.49 -19.55
N PHE A 181 -3.82 -8.44 -20.19
CA PHE A 181 -2.99 -8.55 -21.38
C PHE A 181 -1.55 -8.88 -20.98
N ARG A 182 -0.91 -9.78 -21.73
CA ARG A 182 0.50 -10.14 -21.57
C ARG A 182 1.28 -9.63 -22.77
N ARG A 183 2.40 -8.95 -22.48
CA ARG A 183 3.42 -8.56 -23.46
C ARG A 183 4.12 -9.80 -24.02
N ILE A 184 4.17 -9.95 -25.33
CA ILE A 184 4.73 -11.09 -26.05
C ILE A 184 5.63 -10.58 -27.18
N ARG A 185 6.82 -11.15 -27.29
CA ARG A 185 7.66 -10.97 -28.49
C ARG A 185 7.05 -11.77 -29.62
N TRP A 186 6.63 -11.08 -30.67
CA TRP A 186 6.01 -11.65 -31.84
C TRP A 186 7.01 -11.63 -32.99
N ASN A 187 7.04 -12.73 -33.74
CA ASN A 187 7.81 -12.79 -34.97
C ASN A 187 6.88 -13.30 -36.06
N ASN A 188 6.59 -12.46 -37.04
CA ASN A 188 5.82 -12.84 -38.20
C ASN A 188 6.66 -12.62 -39.45
N ARG A 189 6.98 -13.71 -40.16
CA ARG A 189 7.71 -13.68 -41.44
C ARG A 189 8.99 -12.82 -41.40
N GLY A 190 9.72 -12.81 -40.28
CA GLY A 190 10.97 -12.06 -40.10
C GLY A 190 10.79 -10.68 -39.45
N CYS A 191 9.58 -10.12 -39.43
CA CYS A 191 9.28 -8.88 -38.72
C CYS A 191 9.09 -9.18 -37.23
N ARG A 192 10.03 -8.68 -36.42
CA ARG A 192 9.97 -8.76 -34.96
C ARG A 192 9.19 -7.56 -34.43
N SER A 193 8.10 -7.82 -33.73
CA SER A 193 7.30 -6.78 -33.05
C SER A 193 7.00 -7.20 -31.62
N THR A 194 6.68 -6.23 -30.77
CA THR A 194 6.09 -6.52 -29.46
C THR A 194 4.59 -6.29 -29.54
N VAL A 195 3.83 -7.30 -29.09
CA VAL A 195 2.38 -7.22 -29.02
C VAL A 195 1.88 -7.58 -27.63
N TRP A 196 0.71 -7.07 -27.30
CA TRP A 196 -0.04 -7.39 -26.10
C TRP A 196 -1.24 -8.25 -26.47
N ARG A 197 -1.40 -9.39 -25.79
CA ARG A 197 -2.53 -10.30 -26.01
C ARG A 197 -3.16 -10.72 -24.70
N CYS A 198 -4.49 -10.79 -24.69
CA CYS A 198 -5.26 -11.32 -23.57
C CYS A 198 -4.75 -12.72 -23.17
N VAL A 199 -4.50 -12.93 -21.89
CA VAL A 199 -3.98 -14.22 -21.37
C VAL A 199 -4.94 -15.37 -21.66
N SER A 200 -6.25 -15.16 -21.55
CA SER A 200 -7.25 -16.17 -21.89
C SER A 200 -7.12 -16.67 -23.32
N ARG A 201 -6.89 -15.73 -24.26
CA ARG A 201 -6.71 -16.03 -25.68
C ARG A 201 -5.37 -16.73 -25.96
N VAL A 202 -4.31 -16.40 -25.22
CA VAL A 202 -2.98 -17.01 -25.39
C VAL A 202 -2.95 -18.42 -24.79
N LEU A 203 -3.55 -18.61 -23.62
CA LEU A 203 -3.54 -19.85 -22.88
C LEU A 203 -4.87 -20.59 -22.98
N LYS A 204 -5.43 -20.72 -24.20
CA LYS A 204 -6.76 -21.32 -24.43
C LYS A 204 -6.96 -22.67 -23.73
N LYS A 205 -5.92 -23.50 -23.64
CA LYS A 205 -6.01 -24.83 -22.99
C LYS A 205 -6.22 -24.77 -21.47
N SER A 206 -5.78 -23.70 -20.82
CA SER A 206 -5.94 -23.49 -19.37
C SER A 206 -6.94 -22.38 -19.03
N SER A 207 -7.44 -21.72 -20.06
CA SER A 207 -8.45 -20.70 -19.96
C SER A 207 -9.77 -21.35 -20.29
N GLU A 208 -10.68 -21.42 -19.32
CA GLU A 208 -12.05 -21.88 -19.53
C GLU A 208 -12.86 -20.92 -20.43
N VAL A 209 -12.26 -19.80 -20.83
CA VAL A 209 -12.86 -18.74 -21.65
C VAL A 209 -12.12 -18.59 -22.98
N ASP A 210 -12.85 -18.66 -24.11
CA ASP A 210 -12.33 -18.29 -25.43
C ASP A 210 -12.60 -16.81 -25.71
N CYS A 211 -11.62 -15.97 -25.41
CA CYS A 211 -11.77 -14.52 -25.45
C CYS A 211 -11.54 -13.96 -26.88
N PRO A 212 -12.48 -13.16 -27.44
CA PRO A 212 -12.37 -12.59 -28.79
C PRO A 212 -11.39 -11.42 -28.88
N ALA A 213 -10.90 -10.90 -27.74
CA ALA A 213 -10.10 -9.68 -27.66
C ALA A 213 -8.96 -9.60 -28.67
N ARG A 214 -8.84 -8.45 -29.35
CA ARG A 214 -7.84 -8.17 -30.39
C ARG A 214 -6.38 -8.26 -29.89
N THR A 215 -5.45 -8.36 -30.83
CA THR A 215 -4.01 -8.25 -30.53
C THR A 215 -3.61 -6.80 -30.70
N LEU A 216 -2.98 -6.22 -29.67
CA LEU A 216 -2.54 -4.83 -29.69
C LEU A 216 -1.03 -4.74 -29.92
N HIS A 217 -0.61 -3.76 -30.71
CA HIS A 217 0.80 -3.38 -30.79
C HIS A 217 1.19 -2.59 -29.53
N GLU A 218 2.45 -2.71 -29.12
CA GLU A 218 2.97 -1.95 -27.97
C GLU A 218 2.89 -0.44 -28.20
N GLU A 219 3.18 0.01 -29.42
CA GLU A 219 3.08 1.41 -29.84
C GLU A 219 1.67 1.98 -29.64
N THR A 220 0.63 1.26 -30.07
CA THR A 220 -0.77 1.68 -29.89
C THR A 220 -1.14 1.89 -28.42
N LEU A 221 -0.65 1.03 -27.51
CA LEU A 221 -0.89 1.21 -26.08
C LEU A 221 -0.12 2.40 -25.51
N HIS A 222 1.11 2.61 -25.97
CA HIS A 222 1.93 3.74 -25.54
C HIS A 222 1.30 5.07 -25.98
N GLU A 223 0.89 5.16 -27.25
CA GLU A 223 0.20 6.33 -27.81
C GLU A 223 -1.11 6.62 -27.09
N ALA A 224 -1.94 5.60 -26.83
CA ALA A 224 -3.18 5.78 -26.08
C ALA A 224 -2.93 6.32 -24.66
N VAL A 225 -1.91 5.81 -23.97
CA VAL A 225 -1.56 6.29 -22.62
C VAL A 225 -1.06 7.72 -22.64
N VAL A 226 -0.18 8.06 -23.58
CA VAL A 226 0.31 9.44 -23.73
C VAL A 226 -0.83 10.40 -24.07
N ALA A 227 -1.69 10.02 -25.01
CA ALA A 227 -2.87 10.80 -25.38
C ALA A 227 -3.80 11.04 -24.18
N ALA A 228 -4.07 10.01 -23.37
CA ALA A 228 -4.89 10.17 -22.17
C ALA A 228 -4.25 11.10 -21.14
N ILE A 229 -2.94 11.03 -20.93
CA ILE A 229 -2.25 11.94 -20.01
C ILE A 229 -2.33 13.38 -20.53
N ASN A 230 -2.09 13.61 -21.82
CA ASN A 230 -2.19 14.95 -22.41
C ASN A 230 -3.62 15.50 -22.37
N GLN A 231 -4.66 14.66 -22.51
CA GLN A 231 -6.04 15.08 -22.31
C GLN A 231 -6.31 15.56 -20.88
N VAL A 232 -5.74 14.87 -19.88
CA VAL A 232 -5.85 15.29 -18.47
C VAL A 232 -5.04 16.56 -18.20
N LEU A 233 -3.88 16.73 -18.83
CA LEU A 233 -3.07 17.95 -18.73
C LEU A 233 -3.77 19.16 -19.35
N ALA A 234 -4.60 18.95 -20.37
CA ALA A 234 -5.39 20.00 -21.01
C ALA A 234 -6.65 20.42 -20.22
N LEU A 235 -6.97 19.75 -19.10
CA LEU A 235 -8.10 20.11 -18.25
C LEU A 235 -7.81 21.42 -17.49
N ASP A 236 -8.82 22.28 -17.39
CA ASP A 236 -8.70 23.56 -16.72
C ASP A 236 -8.85 23.45 -15.18
N GLU A 237 -8.48 24.51 -14.45
CA GLU A 237 -8.63 24.52 -12.99
C GLU A 237 -10.09 24.34 -12.54
N THR A 238 -11.06 24.73 -13.37
CA THR A 238 -12.48 24.62 -13.04
C THR A 238 -12.94 23.16 -13.00
N PHE A 239 -12.42 22.30 -13.90
CA PHE A 239 -12.64 20.86 -13.84
C PHE A 239 -12.17 20.28 -12.50
N PHE A 240 -10.95 20.62 -12.07
CA PHE A 240 -10.39 20.09 -10.83
C PHE A 240 -11.11 20.59 -9.57
N GLU A 241 -11.56 21.85 -9.54
CA GLU A 241 -12.40 22.36 -8.46
C GLU A 241 -13.74 21.61 -8.38
N ASN A 242 -14.38 21.37 -9.53
CA ASN A 242 -15.62 20.63 -9.59
C ASN A 242 -15.41 19.16 -9.21
N TYR A 243 -14.33 18.54 -9.67
CA TYR A 243 -13.94 17.18 -9.32
C TYR A 243 -13.73 17.04 -7.80
N ARG A 244 -13.04 18.00 -7.18
CA ARG A 244 -12.85 18.04 -5.71
C ARG A 244 -14.18 18.17 -4.98
N LYS A 245 -15.07 19.07 -5.43
CA LYS A 245 -16.42 19.23 -4.85
C LYS A 245 -17.26 17.96 -5.01
N SER A 246 -17.18 17.30 -6.16
CA SER A 246 -17.86 16.03 -6.41
C SER A 246 -17.32 14.90 -5.54
N LEU A 247 -16.00 14.83 -5.33
CA LEU A 247 -15.38 13.90 -4.38
C LEU A 247 -15.87 14.17 -2.96
N ASP A 248 -15.84 15.43 -2.50
CA ASP A 248 -16.34 15.82 -1.18
C ASP A 248 -17.82 15.45 -0.99
N ALA A 249 -18.64 15.63 -2.03
CA ALA A 249 -20.07 15.31 -2.01
C ALA A 249 -20.35 13.80 -2.06
N ALA A 250 -19.65 13.05 -2.91
CA ALA A 250 -19.81 11.60 -3.07
C ALA A 250 -19.33 10.82 -1.84
N LEU A 251 -18.37 11.38 -1.09
CA LEU A 251 -17.78 10.77 0.09
C LEU A 251 -18.39 11.27 1.42
N GLY A 252 -19.40 12.16 1.35
CA GLY A 252 -20.26 12.56 2.46
C GLY A 252 -19.57 13.38 3.56
N ALA A 253 -19.80 14.69 3.59
CA ALA A 253 -19.24 15.63 4.57
C ALA A 253 -19.70 15.45 6.06
N ASN A 254 -20.33 14.33 6.42
CA ASN A 254 -20.93 14.08 7.74
C ASN A 254 -20.13 13.12 8.65
N SER A 255 -18.91 12.71 8.28
CA SER A 255 -18.15 11.68 9.01
C SER A 255 -17.76 12.09 10.44
N GLU A 256 -17.29 13.32 10.67
CA GLU A 256 -16.85 13.77 11.99
C GLU A 256 -17.99 13.87 13.02
N LEU A 257 -19.15 14.39 12.61
CA LEU A 257 -20.34 14.45 13.47
C LEU A 257 -20.82 13.04 13.82
N SER A 258 -20.84 12.14 12.82
CA SER A 258 -21.23 10.74 13.03
C SER A 258 -20.26 9.98 13.95
N LEU A 259 -18.94 10.24 13.86
CA LEU A 259 -17.95 9.62 14.75
C LEU A 259 -18.16 10.03 16.22
N ARG A 260 -18.40 11.32 16.47
CA ARG A 260 -18.66 11.82 17.84
C ARG A 260 -19.93 11.21 18.42
N GLU A 261 -21.01 11.16 17.66
CA GLU A 261 -22.27 10.53 18.07
C GLU A 261 -22.07 9.04 18.44
N ILE A 262 -21.29 8.31 17.63
CA ILE A 262 -20.99 6.89 17.91
C ILE A 262 -20.13 6.75 19.18
N GLU A 263 -19.17 7.64 19.43
CA GLU A 263 -18.36 7.63 20.65
C GLU A 263 -19.16 7.95 21.91
N GLU A 264 -20.09 8.89 21.84
CA GLU A 264 -21.01 9.23 22.92
C GLU A 264 -21.91 8.03 23.26
N LEU A 265 -22.53 7.41 22.25
CA LEU A 265 -23.36 6.21 22.42
C LEU A 265 -22.56 5.03 22.97
N LEU A 266 -21.33 4.81 22.50
CA LEU A 266 -20.44 3.77 23.04
C LEU A 266 -20.16 4.00 24.53
N THR A 267 -19.87 5.24 24.91
CA THR A 267 -19.58 5.61 26.30
C THR A 267 -20.81 5.40 27.18
N GLU A 268 -21.99 5.79 26.72
CA GLU A 268 -23.25 5.58 27.42
C GLU A 268 -23.55 4.09 27.61
N LYS A 269 -23.49 3.29 26.55
CA LYS A 269 -23.77 1.85 26.60
C LYS A 269 -22.76 1.10 27.46
N GLN A 270 -21.49 1.50 27.45
CA GLN A 270 -20.48 0.95 28.34
C GLN A 270 -20.78 1.23 29.83
N ARG A 271 -21.28 2.44 30.17
CA ARG A 271 -21.72 2.74 31.54
C ARG A 271 -22.90 1.86 31.95
N VAL A 272 -23.87 1.68 31.06
CA VAL A 272 -25.03 0.80 31.30
C VAL A 272 -24.57 -0.64 31.52
N LEU A 273 -23.67 -1.17 30.68
CA LEU A 273 -23.16 -2.54 30.80
C LEU A 273 -22.47 -2.78 32.16
N VAL A 274 -21.67 -1.83 32.65
CA VAL A 274 -20.99 -1.92 33.96
C VAL A 274 -21.99 -1.90 35.13
N SER A 275 -23.15 -1.28 34.95
CA SER A 275 -24.22 -1.25 35.97
C SER A 275 -25.11 -2.50 35.99
N LEU A 276 -24.98 -3.39 35.00
CA LEU A 276 -25.77 -4.61 34.88
C LEU A 276 -25.00 -5.84 35.41
N SER A 277 -25.71 -6.79 36.00
CA SER A 277 -25.14 -8.09 36.37
C SER A 277 -25.00 -8.98 35.12
N PRO A 278 -23.98 -9.85 35.03
CA PRO A 278 -23.83 -10.79 33.92
C PRO A 278 -25.03 -11.75 33.73
N GLU A 279 -25.84 -11.99 34.77
CA GLU A 279 -27.05 -12.80 34.68
C GLU A 279 -28.30 -12.02 34.22
N ASP A 280 -28.21 -10.70 34.03
CA ASP A 280 -29.31 -9.88 33.53
C ASP A 280 -29.47 -10.12 32.01
N PRO A 281 -30.67 -10.49 31.50
CA PRO A 281 -30.91 -10.68 30.07
C PRO A 281 -30.56 -9.47 29.20
N ARG A 282 -30.55 -8.26 29.78
CA ARG A 282 -30.17 -7.02 29.07
C ARG A 282 -28.66 -6.88 28.88
N TYR A 283 -27.85 -7.63 29.63
CA TYR A 283 -26.40 -7.61 29.53
C TYR A 283 -25.95 -8.02 28.12
N GLU A 284 -26.49 -9.12 27.60
CA GLU A 284 -26.17 -9.63 26.27
C GLU A 284 -26.61 -8.66 25.17
N MET A 285 -27.81 -8.08 25.30
CA MET A 285 -28.34 -7.07 24.36
C MET A 285 -27.46 -5.82 24.28
N VAL A 286 -27.04 -5.28 25.44
CA VAL A 286 -26.17 -4.08 25.49
C VAL A 286 -24.77 -4.41 24.98
N ALA A 287 -24.26 -5.62 25.24
CA ALA A 287 -22.98 -6.07 24.69
C ALA A 287 -23.02 -6.13 23.16
N ASP A 288 -24.07 -6.71 22.56
CA ASP A 288 -24.26 -6.77 21.11
C ASP A 288 -24.39 -5.37 20.48
N GLU A 289 -25.11 -4.46 21.10
CA GLU A 289 -25.18 -3.06 20.67
C GLU A 289 -23.80 -2.38 20.68
N ILE A 290 -22.98 -2.63 21.71
CA ILE A 290 -21.61 -2.10 21.77
C ILE A 290 -20.75 -2.70 20.64
N TYR A 291 -20.89 -3.99 20.34
CA TYR A 291 -20.20 -4.60 19.20
C TYR A 291 -20.62 -3.98 17.87
N GLY A 292 -21.93 -3.80 17.64
CA GLY A 292 -22.45 -3.15 16.43
C GLY A 292 -21.99 -1.70 16.29
N LEU A 293 -21.96 -0.93 17.39
CA LEU A 293 -21.45 0.45 17.40
C LEU A 293 -19.94 0.50 17.14
N ARG A 294 -19.16 -0.46 17.63
CA ARG A 294 -17.71 -0.57 17.34
C ARG A 294 -17.46 -0.88 15.87
N ASP A 295 -18.22 -1.79 15.29
CA ASP A 295 -18.12 -2.14 13.88
C ASP A 295 -18.47 -0.93 13.00
N ARG A 296 -19.56 -0.24 13.33
CA ARG A 296 -19.93 1.02 12.67
C ARG A 296 -18.87 2.10 12.81
N LYS A 297 -18.27 2.26 14.01
CA LYS A 297 -17.13 3.18 14.22
C LYS A 297 -15.96 2.82 13.29
N GLN A 298 -15.62 1.55 13.20
CA GLN A 298 -14.54 1.08 12.34
C GLN A 298 -14.84 1.35 10.86
N GLN A 299 -16.08 1.11 10.42
CA GLN A 299 -16.50 1.40 9.04
C GLN A 299 -16.37 2.90 8.72
N VAL A 300 -16.85 3.78 9.60
CA VAL A 300 -16.74 5.23 9.39
C VAL A 300 -15.28 5.69 9.34
N LEU A 301 -14.40 5.12 10.20
CA LEU A 301 -12.96 5.42 10.16
C LEU A 301 -12.30 4.93 8.86
N MET A 302 -12.71 3.77 8.34
CA MET A 302 -12.22 3.25 7.06
C MET A 302 -12.67 4.14 5.89
N ASP A 303 -13.93 4.55 5.89
CA ASP A 303 -14.49 5.42 4.85
C ASP A 303 -13.81 6.79 4.85
N ASP A 304 -13.53 7.36 6.04
CA ASP A 304 -12.80 8.62 6.16
C ASP A 304 -11.33 8.52 5.70
N ALA A 305 -10.65 7.41 6.03
CA ALA A 305 -9.29 7.16 5.55
C ALA A 305 -9.24 6.97 4.02
N ASN A 306 -10.25 6.30 3.44
CA ASN A 306 -10.39 6.17 1.99
C ASN A 306 -10.64 7.54 1.34
N ARG A 307 -11.45 8.40 1.98
CA ARG A 307 -11.72 9.77 1.53
C ARG A 307 -10.46 10.62 1.50
N GLU A 308 -9.73 10.68 2.61
CA GLU A 308 -8.44 11.40 2.68
C GLU A 308 -7.47 10.93 1.59
N THR A 309 -7.47 9.63 1.31
CA THR A 309 -6.61 9.05 0.28
C THR A 309 -7.04 9.46 -1.13
N ALA A 310 -8.35 9.46 -1.43
CA ALA A 310 -8.87 9.90 -2.72
C ALA A 310 -8.59 11.38 -2.98
N VAL A 311 -8.89 12.25 -2.00
CA VAL A 311 -8.63 13.71 -2.09
C VAL A 311 -7.16 13.99 -2.35
N ARG A 312 -6.27 13.36 -1.57
CA ARG A 312 -4.82 13.51 -1.74
C ARG A 312 -4.33 13.05 -3.10
N ARG A 313 -4.87 11.96 -3.67
CA ARG A 313 -4.48 11.51 -5.03
C ARG A 313 -4.93 12.48 -6.10
N ALA A 314 -6.08 13.15 -5.91
CA ALA A 314 -6.51 14.22 -6.80
C ALA A 314 -5.58 15.44 -6.70
N GLU A 315 -5.16 15.83 -5.49
CA GLU A 315 -4.18 16.89 -5.27
C GLU A 315 -2.81 16.56 -5.91
N GLU A 316 -2.31 15.33 -5.76
CA GLU A 316 -1.08 14.88 -6.40
C GLU A 316 -1.15 14.97 -7.94
N LEU A 317 -2.32 14.69 -8.52
CA LEU A 317 -2.54 14.88 -9.96
C LEU A 317 -2.56 16.37 -10.34
N MET A 318 -3.23 17.22 -9.55
CA MET A 318 -3.24 18.67 -9.79
C MET A 318 -1.85 19.29 -9.71
N GLU A 319 -1.06 18.92 -8.71
CA GLU A 319 0.33 19.37 -8.60
C GLU A 319 1.15 18.91 -9.80
N PHE A 320 0.93 17.69 -10.29
CA PHE A 320 1.59 17.20 -11.49
C PHE A 320 1.19 18.00 -12.74
N VAL A 321 -0.11 18.26 -12.93
CA VAL A 321 -0.63 19.07 -14.05
C VAL A 321 -0.05 20.48 -14.01
N ARG A 322 -0.02 21.13 -12.85
CA ARG A 322 0.55 22.47 -12.67
C ARG A 322 2.06 22.56 -12.90
N ALA A 323 2.78 21.48 -12.58
CA ALA A 323 4.23 21.43 -12.74
C ALA A 323 4.68 21.10 -14.17
N GLN A 324 3.76 20.63 -15.03
CA GLN A 324 4.05 20.34 -16.43
C GLN A 324 3.66 21.52 -17.30
N GLU A 325 4.65 22.13 -17.95
CA GLU A 325 4.45 23.23 -18.89
C GLU A 325 4.27 22.73 -20.33
N ASP A 326 4.79 21.54 -20.64
CA ASP A 326 4.83 20.97 -22.00
C ASP A 326 4.02 19.67 -22.11
N GLU A 327 3.55 19.39 -23.33
CA GLU A 327 2.93 18.11 -23.66
C GLU A 327 3.93 16.96 -23.55
N ILE A 328 3.43 15.80 -23.11
CA ILE A 328 4.24 14.59 -23.08
C ILE A 328 4.30 14.01 -24.48
N GLU A 329 5.48 14.01 -25.09
CA GLU A 329 5.69 13.45 -26.43
C GLU A 329 5.97 11.94 -26.40
N LYS A 330 6.52 11.43 -25.29
CA LYS A 330 7.04 10.07 -25.19
C LYS A 330 6.50 9.32 -24.00
N TYR A 331 6.24 8.05 -24.23
CA TYR A 331 5.88 7.11 -23.19
C TYR A 331 7.00 6.97 -22.15
N ASP A 332 6.64 7.18 -20.88
CA ASP A 332 7.54 7.01 -19.74
C ASP A 332 6.91 6.08 -18.69
N ASP A 333 7.61 4.97 -18.46
CA ASP A 333 7.27 3.94 -17.47
C ASP A 333 7.08 4.52 -16.05
N SER A 334 7.87 5.54 -15.67
CA SER A 334 7.78 6.20 -14.37
C SER A 334 6.49 7.02 -14.23
N LEU A 335 6.09 7.75 -15.27
CA LEU A 335 4.85 8.52 -15.32
C LEU A 335 3.63 7.60 -15.26
N VAL A 336 3.66 6.50 -16.01
CA VAL A 336 2.59 5.49 -15.96
C VAL A 336 2.46 4.91 -14.56
N ARG A 337 3.57 4.53 -13.92
CA ARG A 337 3.54 4.02 -12.54
C ARG A 337 3.03 5.05 -11.55
N LYS A 338 3.27 6.34 -11.77
CA LYS A 338 2.80 7.42 -10.90
C LYS A 338 1.30 7.67 -11.07
N LEU A 339 0.83 7.82 -12.31
CA LEU A 339 -0.49 8.37 -12.64
C LEU A 339 -1.56 7.31 -12.92
N ILE A 340 -1.20 6.21 -13.58
CA ILE A 340 -2.17 5.25 -14.11
C ILE A 340 -2.43 4.13 -13.09
N GLU A 341 -3.70 3.84 -12.86
CA GLU A 341 -4.15 2.73 -12.02
C GLU A 341 -4.42 1.48 -12.87
N LYS A 342 -5.17 1.64 -13.95
CA LYS A 342 -5.68 0.53 -14.76
C LYS A 342 -5.90 0.98 -16.20
N VAL A 343 -5.64 0.08 -17.15
CA VAL A 343 -5.98 0.26 -18.56
C VAL A 343 -6.92 -0.88 -18.96
N THR A 344 -8.10 -0.58 -19.49
CA THR A 344 -9.08 -1.58 -19.94
C THR A 344 -9.26 -1.50 -21.45
N VAL A 345 -8.96 -2.60 -22.14
CA VAL A 345 -9.02 -2.68 -23.60
C VAL A 345 -10.36 -3.27 -24.03
N TYR A 346 -11.11 -2.50 -24.81
CA TYR A 346 -12.31 -2.93 -25.55
C TYR A 346 -11.97 -3.09 -27.05
N ASP A 347 -12.99 -3.37 -27.88
CA ASP A 347 -12.78 -3.58 -29.31
C ASP A 347 -12.60 -2.26 -30.08
N ASP A 348 -13.34 -1.24 -29.64
CA ASP A 348 -13.46 0.11 -30.22
C ASP A 348 -12.69 1.19 -29.44
N ARG A 349 -12.41 0.95 -28.16
CA ARG A 349 -11.76 1.93 -27.29
C ARG A 349 -10.81 1.34 -26.25
N ILE A 350 -9.93 2.17 -25.74
CA ILE A 350 -9.05 1.89 -24.60
C ILE A 350 -9.40 2.88 -23.50
N ASN A 351 -9.93 2.35 -22.39
CA ASN A 351 -10.21 3.11 -21.19
C ASN A 351 -8.97 3.15 -20.30
N ILE A 352 -8.58 4.33 -19.84
CA ILE A 352 -7.41 4.57 -19.00
C ILE A 352 -7.88 5.24 -17.71
N ALA A 353 -7.80 4.47 -16.62
CA ALA A 353 -8.14 4.91 -15.28
C ALA A 353 -6.91 5.43 -14.56
N PHE A 354 -6.97 6.68 -14.10
CA PHE A 354 -5.94 7.33 -13.30
C PHE A 354 -6.15 7.00 -11.82
N LYS A 355 -5.07 6.97 -11.05
CA LYS A 355 -5.13 6.76 -9.59
C LYS A 355 -5.89 7.85 -8.85
N SER A 356 -6.04 9.03 -9.47
CA SER A 356 -6.88 10.11 -8.98
C SER A 356 -8.36 9.76 -9.00
N GLY A 357 -8.78 8.75 -9.79
CA GLY A 357 -10.16 8.40 -10.05
C GLY A 357 -10.74 9.05 -11.31
N VAL A 358 -9.92 9.70 -12.15
CA VAL A 358 -10.31 10.20 -13.47
C VAL A 358 -10.19 9.07 -14.49
N ASP A 359 -11.20 8.90 -15.34
CA ASP A 359 -11.21 7.92 -16.42
C ASP A 359 -11.22 8.64 -17.78
N VAL A 360 -10.39 8.17 -18.71
CA VAL A 360 -10.31 8.69 -20.08
C VAL A 360 -10.50 7.57 -21.08
N ASP A 361 -11.40 7.75 -22.04
CA ASP A 361 -11.60 6.82 -23.15
C ASP A 361 -10.89 7.33 -24.41
N ILE A 362 -10.00 6.50 -24.96
CA ILE A 362 -9.30 6.75 -26.23
C ILE A 362 -9.86 5.81 -27.30
N GLU A 363 -10.36 6.35 -28.40
CA GLU A 363 -10.78 5.56 -29.57
C GLU A 363 -9.56 4.85 -30.18
N ALA A 364 -9.71 3.56 -30.51
CA ALA A 364 -8.57 2.67 -30.69
C ALA A 364 -8.64 1.68 -31.85
#